data_AF-A0A835A6V0-F1
#
_entry.id   AF-A0A835A6V0-F1
#
_cell.length_a   1.000
_cell.length_b   1.000
_cell.length_c   1.000
_cell.angle_alpha   90.00
_cell.angle_beta   90.00
_cell.angle_gamma   90.00
#
_symmetry.space_group_name_H-M   'P 1'
#
loop_
_entity.id
_entity.type
_entity.pdbx_description
1 polymer ?
#
loop_
_entity_poly.entity_id
_entity_poly.type
_entity_poly.pdbx_seq_one_letter_code
_entity_poly.pdbx_strand_id
1 'polypeptide(L)'
;MENLWCKREKADELKELKKKERNDERLAVESRRIEMKQEQEELELKRRMDDEKIMNMDLSAMSELQKKFYIGLQEEIIARRYSSGT
;
A
#
# COMPACT_ATOMS: atom_id res chain seq x y z
N MET A 1 -49.53 25.07 15.02
CA MET A 1 -48.22 25.36 14.39
C MET A 1 -47.16 24.33 14.75
N GLU A 2 -47.20 23.69 15.94
CA GLU A 2 -46.33 22.55 16.35
C GLU A 2 -46.03 21.52 15.25
N ASN A 3 -47.07 21.06 14.53
CA ASN A 3 -46.94 19.94 13.59
C ASN A 3 -46.05 20.23 12.37
N LEU A 4 -45.91 21.50 11.96
CA LEU A 4 -45.02 21.87 10.85
C LEU A 4 -43.57 21.98 11.33
N TRP A 5 -43.36 22.45 12.56
CA TRP A 5 -42.04 22.58 13.16
C TRP A 5 -41.43 21.21 13.45
N CYS A 6 -42.18 20.30 14.08
CA CYS A 6 -41.74 18.92 14.32
C CYS A 6 -41.42 18.15 13.02
N LYS A 7 -42.18 18.39 11.93
CA LYS A 7 -41.87 17.82 10.61
C LYS A 7 -40.56 18.36 10.02
N ARG A 8 -40.27 19.65 10.23
CA ARG A 8 -39.04 20.28 9.74
C ARG A 8 -37.82 19.78 10.50
N GLU A 9 -37.91 19.68 11.81
CA GLU A 9 -36.84 19.15 12.67
C GLU A 9 -36.46 17.71 12.26
N LYS A 10 -37.45 16.82 12.12
CA LYS A 10 -37.23 15.44 11.63
C LYS A 10 -36.62 15.39 10.23
N ALA A 11 -37.00 16.32 9.35
CA ALA A 11 -36.43 16.37 7.99
C ALA A 11 -34.97 16.84 8.00
N ASP A 12 -34.62 17.76 8.89
CA ASP A 12 -33.25 18.25 9.04
C ASP A 12 -32.37 17.20 9.74
N GLU A 13 -32.87 16.50 10.76
CA GLU A 13 -32.21 15.33 11.37
C GLU A 13 -31.91 14.23 10.33
N LEU A 14 -32.88 13.90 9.48
CA LEU A 14 -32.70 12.90 8.43
C LEU A 14 -31.66 13.34 7.38
N LYS A 15 -31.59 14.64 7.06
CA LYS A 15 -30.55 15.17 6.16
C LYS A 15 -29.17 15.06 6.79
N GLU A 16 -29.04 15.42 8.06
CA GLU A 16 -27.76 15.32 8.77
C GLU A 16 -27.32 13.86 8.93
N LEU A 17 -28.25 12.95 9.22
CA LEU A 17 -27.97 11.51 9.24
C LEU A 17 -27.43 11.03 7.88
N LYS A 18 -28.11 11.36 6.78
CA LYS A 18 -27.66 11.00 5.43
C LYS A 18 -26.33 11.63 5.05
N LYS A 19 -26.04 12.86 5.51
CA LYS A 19 -24.74 13.51 5.29
C LYS A 19 -23.64 12.77 6.03
N LYS A 20 -23.90 12.38 7.29
CA LYS A 20 -22.98 11.61 8.11
C LYS A 20 -22.69 10.25 7.46
N GLU A 21 -23.72 9.50 7.07
CA GLU A 21 -23.56 8.20 6.39
C GLU A 21 -22.67 8.31 5.15
N ARG A 22 -22.94 9.27 4.25
CA ARG A 22 -22.08 9.49 3.06
C ARG A 22 -20.64 9.87 3.42
N ASN A 23 -20.45 10.62 4.50
CA ASN A 23 -19.11 10.99 4.95
C ASN A 23 -18.37 9.78 5.54
N ASP A 24 -19.05 8.96 6.32
CA ASP A 24 -18.50 7.75 6.94
C ASP A 24 -18.12 6.73 5.85
N GLU A 25 -18.96 6.56 4.82
CA GLU A 25 -18.63 5.75 3.63
C GLU A 25 -17.39 6.27 2.91
N ARG A 26 -17.31 7.59 2.68
CA ARG A 26 -16.14 8.22 2.04
C ARG A 26 -14.87 8.02 2.86
N LEU A 27 -14.95 8.18 4.18
CA LEU A 27 -13.83 7.98 5.08
C LEU A 27 -13.38 6.52 5.07
N ALA A 28 -14.32 5.56 5.10
CA ALA A 28 -13.98 4.13 5.04
C ALA A 28 -13.25 3.75 3.75
N VAL A 29 -13.65 4.33 2.61
CA VAL A 29 -12.97 4.11 1.32
C VAL A 29 -11.56 4.70 1.34
N GLU A 30 -11.39 5.92 1.85
CA GLU A 30 -10.07 6.56 1.90
C GLU A 30 -9.14 5.84 2.88
N SER A 31 -9.64 5.41 4.04
CA SER A 31 -8.86 4.60 4.99
C SER A 31 -8.34 3.31 4.33
N ARG A 32 -9.20 2.57 3.62
CA ARG A 32 -8.77 1.36 2.90
C ARG A 32 -7.72 1.66 1.82
N ARG A 33 -7.85 2.79 1.14
CA ARG A 33 -6.88 3.22 0.13
C ARG A 33 -5.51 3.50 0.75
N ILE A 34 -5.49 4.18 1.91
CA ILE A 34 -4.26 4.47 2.65
C ILE A 34 -3.64 3.17 3.16
N GLU A 35 -4.44 2.28 3.74
CA GLU A 35 -3.98 0.96 4.22
C GLU A 35 -3.32 0.14 3.09
N MET A 36 -3.97 0.04 1.92
CA MET A 36 -3.38 -0.65 0.76
C MET A 36 -2.07 0.00 0.30
N LYS A 37 -1.98 1.33 0.32
CA LYS A 37 -0.76 2.05 -0.07
C LYS A 37 0.38 1.76 0.92
N GLN A 38 0.08 1.76 2.22
CA GLN A 38 1.05 1.43 3.25
C GLN A 38 1.53 -0.02 3.12
N GLU A 39 0.62 -0.97 2.90
CA GLU A 39 0.98 -2.38 2.69
C GLU A 39 1.89 -2.55 1.46
N GLN A 40 1.59 -1.85 0.35
CA GLN A 40 2.45 -1.86 -0.84
C GLN A 40 3.83 -1.29 -0.56
N GLU A 41 3.93 -0.17 0.17
CA GLU A 41 5.19 0.46 0.54
C GLU A 41 6.01 -0.45 1.46
N GLU A 42 5.37 -1.14 2.42
CA GLU A 42 6.04 -2.11 3.31
C GLU A 42 6.58 -3.32 2.54
N LEU A 43 5.79 -3.88 1.62
CA LEU A 43 6.22 -4.99 0.76
C LEU A 43 7.38 -4.58 -0.15
N GLU A 44 7.33 -3.38 -0.71
CA GLU A 44 8.42 -2.85 -1.53
C GLU A 44 9.69 -2.62 -0.69
N LEU A 45 9.56 -2.03 0.49
CA LEU A 45 10.69 -1.82 1.40
C LEU A 45 11.34 -3.14 1.77
N LYS A 46 10.55 -4.14 2.17
CA LYS A 46 11.04 -5.48 2.49
C LYS A 46 11.79 -6.10 1.31
N ARG A 47 11.22 -6.01 0.10
CA ARG A 47 11.88 -6.50 -1.12
C ARG A 47 13.20 -5.78 -1.38
N ARG A 48 13.27 -4.45 -1.20
CA ARG A 48 14.51 -3.68 -1.34
C ARG A 48 15.58 -4.13 -0.35
N MET A 49 15.21 -4.38 0.90
CA MET A 49 16.13 -4.90 1.92
C MET A 49 16.67 -6.29 1.56
N ASP A 50 15.82 -7.18 1.06
CA ASP A 50 16.25 -8.52 0.66
C ASP A 50 17.13 -8.48 -0.60
N ASP A 51 16.77 -7.64 -1.58
CA ASP A 51 17.61 -7.38 -2.75
C ASP A 51 18.98 -6.82 -2.33
N GLU A 52 19.05 -5.90 -1.36
CA GLU A 52 20.32 -5.36 -0.84
C GLU A 52 21.20 -6.42 -0.17
N LYS A 53 20.61 -7.35 0.58
CA LYS A 53 21.37 -8.48 1.16
C LYS A 53 22.01 -9.34 0.07
N ILE A 54 21.28 -9.60 -1.02
CA ILE A 54 21.77 -10.40 -2.15
C ILE A 54 22.85 -9.63 -2.92
N MET A 55 22.64 -8.34 -3.18
CA MET A 55 23.61 -7.48 -3.87
C MET A 55 24.92 -7.33 -3.11
N ASN A 56 24.89 -7.35 -1.77
CA ASN A 56 26.06 -7.20 -0.91
C ASN A 56 26.64 -8.55 -0.43
N MET A 57 26.18 -9.69 -0.96
CA MET A 57 26.69 -11.01 -0.57
C MET A 57 28.16 -11.16 -0.96
N ASP A 58 29.02 -11.55 0.00
CA ASP A 58 30.41 -11.89 -0.31
C ASP A 58 30.48 -13.26 -1.00
N LEU A 59 30.93 -13.23 -2.25
CA LEU A 59 31.06 -14.42 -3.10
C LEU A 59 32.46 -15.03 -3.04
N SER A 60 33.44 -14.37 -2.43
CA SER A 60 34.86 -14.77 -2.50
C SER A 60 35.11 -16.14 -1.89
N ALA A 61 34.45 -16.46 -0.78
CA ALA A 61 34.58 -17.72 -0.05
C ALA A 61 33.60 -18.83 -0.51
N MET A 62 32.76 -18.58 -1.52
CA MET A 62 31.73 -19.51 -1.96
C MET A 62 32.21 -20.50 -3.01
N SER A 63 31.53 -21.65 -3.12
CA SER A 63 31.74 -22.59 -4.23
C SER A 63 31.28 -22.00 -5.57
N GLU A 64 31.83 -22.48 -6.69
CA GLU A 64 31.47 -22.00 -8.03
C GLU A 64 29.97 -22.11 -8.34
N LEU A 65 29.30 -23.15 -7.84
CA LEU A 65 27.86 -23.32 -8.01
C LEU A 65 27.06 -22.24 -7.25
N GLN A 66 27.47 -21.95 -6.01
CA GLN A 66 26.84 -20.91 -5.19
C GLN A 66 27.09 -19.52 -5.78
N LYS A 67 28.30 -19.24 -6.25
CA LYS A 67 28.62 -17.98 -6.94
C LYS A 67 27.71 -17.76 -8.14
N LYS A 68 27.57 -18.75 -9.02
CA LYS A 68 26.68 -18.68 -10.19
C LYS A 68 25.24 -18.41 -9.81
N PHE A 69 24.75 -19.06 -8.76
CA PHE A 69 23.39 -18.84 -8.25
C PHE A 69 23.18 -17.39 -7.81
N TYR A 70 24.06 -16.86 -6.95
CA TYR A 70 23.92 -15.49 -6.46
C TYR A 70 24.15 -14.43 -7.55
N ILE A 71 25.08 -14.65 -8.48
CA ILE A 71 25.27 -13.77 -9.63
C ILE A 71 23.97 -13.71 -10.46
N GLY A 72 23.32 -14.85 -10.73
CA GLY A 72 22.04 -14.87 -11.44
C GLY A 72 20.94 -14.10 -10.70
N LEU A 73 20.87 -14.21 -9.36
CA LEU A 73 19.93 -13.41 -8.57
C LEU A 73 20.24 -11.90 -8.64
N GLN A 74 21.52 -11.52 -8.59
CA GLN A 74 21.94 -10.13 -8.73
C GLN A 74 21.56 -9.57 -10.11
N GLU A 75 21.77 -10.34 -11.18
CA GLU A 75 21.36 -9.96 -12.53
C GLU A 75 19.85 -9.75 -12.65
N GLU A 76 19.03 -10.62 -12.03
CA GLU A 76 17.58 -10.46 -12.00
C GLU A 76 17.15 -9.19 -11.26
N ILE A 77 17.77 -8.92 -10.10
CA ILE A 77 17.53 -7.70 -9.30
C ILE A 77 17.88 -6.45 -10.12
N ILE A 78 19.03 -6.47 -10.80
CA ILE A 78 19.48 -5.40 -11.69
C ILE A 78 18.45 -5.19 -12.80
N ALA A 79 18.11 -6.24 -13.56
CA ALA A 79 17.17 -6.15 -14.67
C ALA A 79 15.80 -5.58 -14.25
N ARG A 80 15.29 -5.99 -13.09
CA ARG A 80 14.03 -5.50 -12.50
C ARG A 80 14.09 -4.00 -12.18
N ARG A 81 15.20 -3.53 -11.59
CA ARG A 81 15.42 -2.11 -11.24
C ARG A 81 15.54 -1.23 -12.49
N TYR A 82 16.24 -1.69 -13.52
CA TYR A 82 16.38 -0.95 -14.77
C TYR A 82 15.10 -0.94 -15.62
N SER A 83 14.31 -2.02 -15.61
CA SER A 83 13.04 -2.10 -16.36
C SER A 83 11.91 -1.26 -15.74
N SER A 84 12.04 -0.90 -14.45
CA SER A 84 11.05 -0.08 -13.73
C SER A 84 11.33 1.43 -13.85
N GLY A 85 12.34 1.83 -14.63
CA GLY A 85 12.80 3.21 -14.80
C GLY A 85 12.34 3.92 -16.08
N THR A 86 11.46 3.32 -16.89
CA THR A 86 10.82 3.91 -18.09
C THR A 86 9.32 3.99 -17.90
#